data_AF-A0A2H5XU97-F1
#
_entry.id   AF-A0A2H5XU97-F1
#
_cell.length_a   1.000
_cell.length_b   1.000
_cell.length_c   1.000
_cell.angle_alpha   90.00
_cell.angle_beta   90.00
_cell.angle_gamma   90.00
#
_symmetry.space_group_name_H-M   'P 1'
#
loop_
_entity.id
_entity.type
_entity.pdbx_description
1 polymer ?
#
loop_
_entity_poly.entity_id
_entity_poly.type
_entity_poly.pdbx_seq_one_letter_code
_entity_poly.pdbx_strand_id
1 'polypeptide(L)'
;METRATRFATLEEFYDHTRTLEATAEYVVAWCDLSRPGRISGILSAASFCNDGQCSVPPTANERRFPPLPVSVFSRPTVRIANMLYRWLSSRGPSREHYTTVFFPLDRLPWNRLFGPRGFYQLQAVLPKERAREGVTAICERLWHAKLPVPLCVLKQFSPIESPGLLSFPMAGTSIALDVPNTNGARDTLRAIIADVVAAGGRIYPAKDVLMTPAEFQRMYPQWEVLERWRDRRCCSQFWERVTCGIQ
;
A
#
# COMPACT_ATOMS: atom_id res chain seq x y z
N MET A 1 -1.03 -18.12 -14.26
CA MET A 1 -2.17 -17.45 -13.62
C MET A 1 -2.96 -16.76 -14.71
N GLU A 2 -4.28 -16.91 -14.67
CA GLU A 2 -5.18 -16.10 -15.50
C GLU A 2 -5.36 -14.76 -14.82
N THR A 3 -5.16 -13.67 -15.55
CA THR A 3 -5.23 -12.32 -15.03
C THR A 3 -6.26 -11.50 -15.80
N ARG A 4 -6.88 -10.55 -15.10
CA ARG A 4 -7.82 -9.59 -15.67
C ARG A 4 -7.56 -8.22 -15.06
N ALA A 5 -7.52 -7.19 -15.92
CA ALA A 5 -7.43 -5.81 -15.51
C ALA A 5 -8.73 -5.07 -15.82
N THR A 6 -9.29 -4.36 -14.83
CA THR A 6 -10.49 -3.53 -14.98
C THR A 6 -10.16 -2.12 -14.52
N ARG A 7 -10.49 -1.11 -15.32
CA ARG A 7 -10.29 0.29 -14.94
C ARG A 7 -11.43 0.75 -14.04
N PHE A 8 -11.13 1.65 -13.11
CA PHE A 8 -12.14 2.41 -12.36
C PHE A 8 -11.79 3.90 -12.41
N ALA A 9 -12.82 4.75 -12.43
CA ALA A 9 -12.74 6.20 -12.51
C ALA A 9 -13.00 6.88 -11.18
N THR A 10 -13.65 6.19 -10.24
CA THR A 10 -14.02 6.68 -8.89
C THR A 10 -13.77 5.61 -7.82
N LEU A 11 -13.79 6.02 -6.56
CA LEU A 11 -13.61 5.11 -5.43
C LEU A 11 -14.82 4.16 -5.27
N GLU A 12 -16.02 4.60 -5.64
CA GLU A 12 -17.25 3.79 -5.69
C GLU A 12 -17.13 2.66 -6.69
N GLU A 13 -16.68 2.96 -7.92
CA GLU A 13 -16.44 1.94 -8.94
C GLU A 13 -15.39 0.93 -8.48
N PHE A 14 -14.36 1.37 -7.75
CA PHE A 14 -13.39 0.46 -7.13
C PHE A 14 -14.07 -0.54 -6.18
N TYR A 15 -14.95 -0.08 -5.28
CA TYR A 15 -15.65 -0.96 -4.34
C TYR A 15 -16.57 -1.96 -5.05
N ASP A 16 -17.33 -1.50 -6.05
CA ASP A 16 -18.27 -2.34 -6.79
C ASP A 16 -17.54 -3.41 -7.63
N HIS A 17 -16.46 -3.01 -8.31
CA HIS A 17 -15.64 -3.93 -9.09
C HIS A 17 -14.92 -4.94 -8.20
N THR A 18 -14.42 -4.51 -7.04
CA THR A 18 -13.74 -5.40 -6.09
C THR A 18 -14.70 -6.47 -5.58
N ARG A 19 -15.90 -6.09 -5.16
CA ARG A 19 -16.93 -7.05 -4.72
C ARG A 19 -17.26 -8.10 -5.78
N THR A 20 -17.32 -7.68 -7.03
CA THR A 20 -17.61 -8.59 -8.16
C THR A 20 -16.44 -9.54 -8.44
N LEU A 21 -15.21 -9.02 -8.46
CA LEU A 21 -14.03 -9.82 -8.78
C LEU A 21 -13.66 -10.79 -7.65
N GLU A 22 -13.76 -10.39 -6.39
CA GLU A 22 -13.47 -11.26 -5.24
C GLU A 22 -14.37 -12.51 -5.16
N ALA A 23 -15.55 -12.49 -5.81
CA ALA A 23 -16.41 -13.66 -5.90
C ALA A 23 -15.85 -14.76 -6.82
N THR A 24 -14.89 -14.42 -7.69
CA THR A 24 -14.41 -15.32 -8.76
C THR A 24 -12.89 -15.43 -8.82
N ALA A 25 -12.16 -14.45 -8.29
CA ALA A 25 -10.72 -14.36 -8.33
C ALA A 25 -10.10 -14.58 -6.96
N GLU A 26 -8.97 -15.30 -6.91
CA GLU A 26 -8.25 -15.59 -5.67
C GLU A 26 -7.46 -14.38 -5.17
N TYR A 27 -6.96 -13.56 -6.10
CA TYR A 27 -6.14 -12.38 -5.80
C TYR A 27 -6.76 -11.16 -6.45
N VAL A 28 -7.01 -10.11 -5.66
CA VAL A 28 -7.50 -8.82 -6.15
C VAL A 28 -6.68 -7.68 -5.54
N VAL A 29 -6.21 -6.76 -6.39
CA VAL A 29 -5.44 -5.59 -5.96
C VAL A 29 -5.71 -4.43 -6.90
N ALA A 30 -5.88 -3.23 -6.35
CA ALA A 30 -5.99 -2.02 -7.15
C ALA A 30 -4.71 -1.19 -7.07
N TRP A 31 -4.21 -0.78 -8.23
CA TRP A 31 -3.27 0.31 -8.35
C TRP A 31 -4.03 1.61 -8.61
N CYS A 32 -3.72 2.67 -7.87
CA CYS A 32 -4.44 3.94 -7.88
C CYS A 32 -3.57 5.09 -8.41
N ASP A 33 -4.14 5.83 -9.36
CA ASP A 33 -3.63 7.10 -9.88
C ASP A 33 -4.20 8.27 -9.06
N LEU A 34 -3.34 8.88 -8.24
CA LEU A 34 -3.64 10.09 -7.47
C LEU A 34 -3.04 11.36 -8.11
N SER A 35 -2.58 11.31 -9.36
CA SER A 35 -1.90 12.43 -10.02
C SER A 35 -2.81 13.64 -10.29
N ARG A 36 -4.14 13.44 -10.25
CA ARG A 36 -5.17 14.47 -10.43
C ARG A 36 -5.88 14.72 -9.10
N PRO A 37 -5.69 15.90 -8.47
CA PRO A 37 -6.41 16.24 -7.24
C PRO A 37 -7.92 16.08 -7.38
N GLY A 38 -8.57 15.57 -6.33
CA GLY A 38 -10.02 15.33 -6.31
C GLY A 38 -10.48 14.08 -7.07
N ARG A 39 -9.56 13.31 -7.67
CA ARG A 39 -9.91 12.09 -8.42
C ARG A 39 -9.07 10.90 -7.99
N ILE A 40 -9.75 9.89 -7.44
CA ILE A 40 -9.18 8.58 -7.14
C ILE A 40 -9.64 7.63 -8.24
N SER A 41 -8.72 7.25 -9.11
CA SER A 41 -9.00 6.35 -10.25
C SER A 41 -7.86 5.37 -10.41
N GLY A 42 -8.00 4.32 -11.22
CA GLY A 42 -6.95 3.32 -11.27
C GLY A 42 -7.28 2.08 -12.09
N ILE A 43 -6.56 1.03 -11.77
CA ILE A 43 -6.66 -0.29 -12.40
C ILE A 43 -6.77 -1.31 -11.28
N LEU A 44 -7.84 -2.08 -11.32
CA LEU A 44 -8.07 -3.25 -10.50
C LEU A 44 -7.58 -4.48 -11.26
N SER A 45 -6.60 -5.17 -10.70
CA SER A 45 -6.05 -6.41 -11.22
C SER A 45 -6.57 -7.58 -10.39
N ALA A 46 -7.15 -8.55 -11.08
CA ALA A 46 -7.58 -9.82 -10.53
C ALA A 46 -6.74 -10.96 -11.12
N ALA A 47 -6.44 -11.98 -10.33
CA ALA A 47 -5.73 -13.16 -10.80
C ALA A 47 -6.16 -14.43 -10.06
N SER A 48 -6.10 -15.56 -10.77
CA SER A 48 -6.30 -16.92 -10.21
C SER A 48 -5.28 -17.89 -10.80
N PHE A 49 -4.93 -18.94 -10.05
CA PHE A 49 -4.11 -20.01 -10.59
C PHE A 49 -4.85 -20.78 -11.69
N CYS A 50 -4.11 -21.24 -12.69
CA CYS A 50 -4.64 -22.12 -13.72
C CYS A 50 -4.61 -23.56 -13.18
N ASN A 51 -5.71 -24.30 -13.29
CA ASN A 51 -5.82 -25.69 -12.83
C ASN A 51 -5.58 -26.71 -13.95
N ASP A 52 -4.93 -26.31 -15.04
CA ASP A 52 -4.69 -27.13 -16.24
C ASP A 52 -3.37 -27.94 -16.18
N GLY A 53 -2.67 -27.91 -15.05
CA GLY A 53 -1.43 -28.66 -14.82
C GLY A 53 -0.22 -28.14 -15.61
N GLN A 54 -0.34 -27.00 -16.29
CA GLN A 54 0.73 -26.43 -17.10
C GLN A 54 1.66 -25.56 -16.24
N CYS A 55 2.94 -25.90 -16.21
CA CYS A 55 3.97 -25.07 -15.60
C CYS A 55 4.63 -24.19 -16.67
N SER A 56 4.73 -22.89 -16.40
CA SER A 56 5.54 -21.97 -17.20
C SER A 56 6.86 -21.71 -16.49
N VAL A 57 7.92 -21.47 -17.26
CA VAL A 57 9.22 -21.08 -16.71
C VAL A 57 9.14 -19.61 -16.26
N PRO A 58 9.68 -19.23 -15.08
CA PRO A 58 9.72 -17.84 -14.66
C PRO A 58 10.46 -16.98 -15.69
N PRO A 59 9.98 -15.76 -15.98
CA PRO A 59 10.76 -14.81 -16.77
C PRO A 59 12.10 -14.56 -16.06
N THR A 60 13.19 -14.55 -16.83
CA THR A 60 14.52 -14.26 -16.30
C THR A 60 14.53 -12.87 -15.66
N ALA A 61 14.90 -12.82 -14.38
CA ALA A 61 15.10 -11.57 -13.68
C ALA A 61 16.31 -10.86 -14.31
N ASN A 62 16.06 -9.74 -14.99
CA ASN A 62 17.14 -8.87 -15.42
C ASN A 62 17.61 -8.10 -14.18
N GLU A 63 18.64 -8.59 -13.50
CA GLU A 63 19.37 -7.85 -12.46
C GLU A 63 20.17 -6.69 -13.07
N ARG A 64 19.51 -5.80 -13.81
CA ARG A 64 20.16 -4.57 -14.27
C ARG A 64 20.47 -3.74 -13.03
N ARG A 65 21.75 -3.71 -12.65
CA ARG A 65 22.28 -2.85 -11.59
C ARG A 65 22.20 -1.40 -12.06
N PHE A 66 21.05 -0.77 -11.91
CA PHE A 66 20.90 0.67 -12.15
C PHE A 66 21.60 1.46 -11.06
N PRO A 67 22.62 2.30 -11.32
CA PRO A 67 23.20 3.12 -10.26
C PRO A 67 22.13 4.00 -9.58
N PRO A 68 22.28 4.33 -8.28
CA PRO A 68 21.37 5.26 -7.64
C PRO A 68 21.39 6.60 -8.38
N LEU A 69 20.21 7.17 -8.62
CA LEU A 69 20.10 8.45 -9.30
C LEU A 69 20.48 9.59 -8.35
N PRO A 70 21.13 10.67 -8.83
CA PRO A 70 21.57 11.78 -7.98
C PRO A 70 20.40 12.59 -7.42
N VAL A 71 19.21 12.47 -8.02
CA VAL A 71 17.96 13.13 -7.63
C VAL A 71 16.79 12.16 -7.77
N SER A 72 15.71 12.42 -7.04
CA SER A 72 14.44 11.69 -7.22
C SER A 72 13.88 11.95 -8.62
N VAL A 73 13.45 10.91 -9.33
CA VAL A 73 12.70 11.07 -10.59
C VAL A 73 11.22 11.36 -10.33
N PHE A 74 10.77 11.22 -9.09
CA PHE A 74 9.37 11.40 -8.74
C PHE A 74 9.07 12.85 -8.36
N SER A 75 8.34 13.51 -9.26
CA SER A 75 7.72 14.82 -9.13
C SER A 75 6.28 14.69 -9.63
N ARG A 76 5.42 15.69 -9.38
CA ARG A 76 4.01 15.61 -9.82
C ARG A 76 3.87 15.38 -11.34
N PRO A 77 4.62 16.06 -12.23
CA PRO A 77 4.54 15.80 -13.66
C PRO A 77 5.00 14.40 -14.06
N THR A 78 6.11 13.92 -13.50
CA THR A 78 6.65 12.60 -13.86
C THR A 78 5.76 11.47 -13.37
N VAL A 79 5.21 11.58 -12.15
CA VAL A 79 4.20 10.64 -11.64
C VAL A 79 2.96 10.64 -12.53
N ARG A 80 2.47 11.81 -12.95
CA ARG A 80 1.32 11.88 -13.87
C ARG A 80 1.58 11.15 -15.19
N ILE A 81 2.76 11.35 -15.79
CA ILE A 81 3.13 10.69 -17.06
C ILE A 81 3.26 9.18 -16.84
N ALA A 82 3.95 8.75 -15.79
CA ALA A 82 4.10 7.33 -15.45
C ALA A 82 2.74 6.65 -15.24
N ASN A 83 1.84 7.30 -14.50
CA ASN A 83 0.49 6.83 -14.24
C ASN A 83 -0.35 6.72 -15.52
N MET A 84 -0.26 7.71 -16.40
CA MET A 84 -0.91 7.68 -17.72
C MET A 84 -0.39 6.52 -18.58
N LEU A 85 0.92 6.31 -18.62
CA LEU A 85 1.54 5.24 -19.37
C LEU A 85 1.15 3.86 -18.83
N TYR A 86 1.19 3.69 -17.50
CA TYR A 86 0.76 2.45 -16.85
C TYR A 86 -0.71 2.15 -17.15
N ARG A 87 -1.57 3.17 -17.10
CA ARG A 87 -3.00 3.05 -17.47
C ARG A 87 -3.19 2.63 -18.92
N TRP A 88 -2.37 3.13 -19.84
CA TRP A 88 -2.43 2.72 -21.24
C TRP A 88 -1.97 1.27 -21.44
N LEU A 89 -0.84 0.89 -20.83
CA LEU A 89 -0.24 -0.45 -20.96
C LEU A 89 -1.07 -1.57 -20.34
N SER A 90 -1.78 -1.29 -19.25
CA SER A 90 -2.50 -2.32 -18.48
C SER A 90 -3.92 -2.56 -18.99
N SER A 91 -4.32 -1.95 -20.11
CA SER A 91 -5.68 -2.04 -20.65
C SER A 91 -5.83 -3.16 -21.66
N ARG A 92 -5.10 -4.24 -21.43
CA ARG A 92 -5.14 -5.44 -22.23
C ARG A 92 -6.26 -6.34 -21.71
N GLY A 93 -6.83 -7.13 -22.62
CA GLY A 93 -7.80 -8.16 -22.25
C GLY A 93 -7.18 -9.22 -21.33
N PRO A 94 -7.96 -10.24 -20.93
CA PRO A 94 -7.46 -11.33 -20.12
C PRO A 94 -6.16 -11.92 -20.67
N SER A 95 -5.18 -12.17 -19.82
CA SER A 95 -3.90 -12.77 -20.19
C SER A 95 -3.54 -13.92 -19.27
N ARG A 96 -2.66 -14.81 -19.76
CA ARG A 96 -2.01 -15.85 -18.95
C ARG A 96 -0.59 -15.41 -18.67
N GLU A 97 -0.25 -15.27 -17.39
CA GLU A 97 1.06 -14.80 -16.96
C GLU A 97 1.66 -15.71 -15.88
N HIS A 98 3.00 -15.77 -15.84
CA HIS A 98 3.72 -16.45 -14.78
C HIS A 98 3.49 -15.71 -13.45
N TYR A 99 3.31 -16.44 -12.34
CA TYR A 99 2.92 -15.86 -11.05
C TYR A 99 3.90 -14.79 -10.54
N THR A 100 5.19 -14.91 -10.86
CA THR A 100 6.19 -13.90 -10.49
C THR A 100 5.93 -12.55 -11.14
N THR A 101 5.38 -12.52 -12.36
CA THR A 101 4.99 -11.27 -13.03
C THR A 101 3.79 -10.63 -12.32
N VAL A 102 2.85 -11.47 -11.88
CA VAL A 102 1.61 -11.04 -11.24
C VAL A 102 1.88 -10.48 -9.84
N PHE A 103 2.68 -11.17 -9.03
CA PHE A 103 2.95 -10.77 -7.65
C PHE A 103 4.07 -9.75 -7.50
N PHE A 104 5.04 -9.74 -8.41
CA PHE A 104 6.23 -8.88 -8.31
C PHE A 104 6.39 -7.95 -9.53
N PRO A 105 5.36 -7.17 -9.91
CA PRO A 105 5.46 -6.30 -11.08
C PRO A 105 6.52 -5.20 -10.91
N LEU A 106 6.81 -4.81 -9.66
CA LEU A 106 7.80 -3.76 -9.35
C LEU A 106 9.25 -4.25 -9.38
N ASP A 107 9.51 -5.55 -9.30
CA ASP A 107 10.88 -6.12 -9.29
C ASP A 107 11.62 -5.89 -10.62
N ARG A 108 10.87 -5.58 -11.68
CA ARG A 108 11.41 -5.22 -13.00
C ARG A 108 11.96 -3.79 -13.05
N LEU A 109 11.66 -2.98 -12.04
CA LEU A 109 12.08 -1.59 -11.93
C LEU A 109 13.05 -1.45 -10.75
N PRO A 110 14.07 -0.58 -10.85
CA PRO A 110 14.92 -0.26 -9.71
C PRO A 110 14.18 0.68 -8.74
N TRP A 111 13.01 0.25 -8.24
CA TRP A 111 11.99 1.08 -7.57
C TRP A 111 12.57 1.98 -6.48
N ASN A 112 13.32 1.39 -5.54
CA ASN A 112 13.93 2.12 -4.43
C ASN A 112 14.94 3.18 -4.89
N ARG A 113 15.64 2.93 -6.02
CA ARG A 113 16.67 3.85 -6.55
C ARG A 113 16.06 5.05 -7.28
N LEU A 114 14.82 4.95 -7.75
CA LEU A 114 14.10 6.03 -8.42
C LEU A 114 13.78 7.21 -7.49
N PHE A 115 13.75 6.98 -6.17
CA PHE A 115 13.50 8.03 -5.17
C PHE A 115 14.73 8.91 -4.86
N GLY A 116 15.91 8.57 -5.41
CA GLY A 116 17.15 9.31 -5.14
C GLY A 116 17.65 9.17 -3.70
N PRO A 117 18.68 9.95 -3.30
CA PRO A 117 19.40 9.74 -2.04
C PRO A 117 18.59 10.03 -0.78
N ARG A 118 17.51 10.82 -0.88
CA ARG A 118 16.62 11.11 0.26
C ARG A 118 15.63 9.98 0.55
N GLY A 119 15.50 9.03 -0.39
CA GLY A 119 14.56 7.92 -0.29
C GLY A 119 13.09 8.36 -0.25
N PHE A 120 12.28 7.55 0.41
CA PHE A 120 10.84 7.74 0.51
C PHE A 120 10.31 7.20 1.84
N TYR A 121 9.10 7.62 2.16
CA TYR A 121 8.30 7.04 3.22
C TYR A 121 7.33 6.05 2.60
N GLN A 122 7.33 4.82 3.11
CA GLN A 122 6.26 3.88 2.84
C GLN A 122 5.27 3.96 3.99
N LEU A 123 3.99 4.17 3.70
CA LEU A 123 2.93 4.16 4.70
C LEU A 123 1.86 3.17 4.25
N GLN A 124 1.53 2.21 5.10
CA GLN A 124 0.41 1.32 4.86
C GLN A 124 -0.56 1.39 6.02
N ALA A 125 -1.82 1.67 5.69
CA ALA A 125 -2.92 1.75 6.64
C ALA A 125 -4.02 0.76 6.26
N VAL A 126 -4.89 0.49 7.22
CA VAL A 126 -6.20 -0.16 7.01
C VAL A 126 -7.25 0.63 7.76
N LEU A 127 -8.38 0.88 7.11
CA LEU A 127 -9.52 1.59 7.66
C LEU A 127 -10.71 0.62 7.76
N PRO A 128 -11.49 0.66 8.86
CA PRO A 128 -12.66 -0.20 9.02
C PRO A 128 -13.68 0.09 7.93
N LYS A 129 -14.45 -0.92 7.54
CA LYS A 129 -15.35 -0.88 6.38
C LYS A 129 -16.30 0.33 6.40
N GLU A 130 -16.81 0.69 7.57
CA GLU A 130 -17.78 1.77 7.79
C GLU A 130 -17.16 3.16 7.57
N ARG A 131 -15.85 3.30 7.79
CA ARG A 131 -15.09 4.56 7.63
C ARG A 131 -14.14 4.55 6.44
N ALA A 132 -14.02 3.43 5.74
CA ALA A 132 -13.03 3.22 4.70
C ALA A 132 -13.10 4.26 3.58
N ARG A 133 -14.30 4.51 3.05
CA ARG A 133 -14.51 5.48 1.97
C ARG A 133 -14.09 6.89 2.37
N GLU A 134 -14.58 7.34 3.53
CA GLU A 134 -14.30 8.68 4.07
C GLU A 134 -12.82 8.82 4.40
N GLY A 135 -12.22 7.82 5.06
CA GLY A 135 -10.82 7.83 5.44
C GLY A 135 -9.87 7.78 4.24
N VAL A 136 -10.13 6.95 3.22
CA VAL A 136 -9.32 6.91 2.00
C VAL A 136 -9.38 8.26 1.28
N THR A 137 -10.56 8.86 1.20
CA THR A 137 -10.75 10.21 0.61
C THR A 137 -9.94 11.24 1.38
N ALA A 138 -10.07 11.30 2.70
CA ALA A 138 -9.36 12.25 3.56
C ALA A 138 -7.82 12.11 3.45
N ILE A 139 -7.31 10.87 3.39
CA ILE A 139 -5.88 10.61 3.17
C ILE A 139 -5.43 11.20 1.82
N CYS A 140 -6.18 10.96 0.75
CA CYS A 140 -5.87 11.50 -0.58
C CYS A 140 -5.93 13.03 -0.61
N GLU A 141 -6.92 13.63 0.05
CA GLU A 141 -7.06 15.08 0.16
C GLU A 141 -5.87 15.73 0.85
N ARG A 142 -5.35 15.15 1.94
CA ARG A 142 -4.12 15.63 2.59
C ARG A 142 -2.92 15.59 1.66
N LEU A 143 -2.74 14.49 0.92
CA LEU A 143 -1.64 14.33 -0.03
C LEU A 143 -1.73 15.40 -1.15
N TRP A 144 -2.93 15.66 -1.66
CA TRP A 144 -3.16 16.68 -2.68
C TRP A 144 -2.95 18.10 -2.16
N HIS A 145 -3.45 18.42 -0.96
CA HIS A 145 -3.28 19.72 -0.32
C HIS A 145 -1.79 20.01 -0.05
N ALA A 146 -1.05 19.02 0.44
CA ALA A 146 0.39 19.09 0.63
C ALA A 146 1.20 19.04 -0.68
N LYS A 147 0.53 18.86 -1.83
CA LYS A 147 1.13 18.78 -3.17
C LYS A 147 2.19 17.67 -3.28
N LEU A 148 2.05 16.58 -2.50
CA LEU A 148 3.01 15.48 -2.48
C LEU A 148 2.81 14.57 -3.69
N PRO A 149 3.88 14.20 -4.41
CA PRO A 149 3.80 13.18 -5.45
C PRO A 149 3.60 11.79 -4.82
N VAL A 150 2.71 10.99 -5.40
CA VAL A 150 2.44 9.60 -4.96
C VAL A 150 2.65 8.66 -6.15
N PRO A 151 3.90 8.20 -6.40
CA PRO A 151 4.20 7.28 -7.50
C PRO A 151 3.53 5.91 -7.37
N LEU A 152 3.20 5.48 -6.15
CA LEU A 152 2.50 4.22 -5.91
C LEU A 152 1.46 4.41 -4.82
N CYS A 153 0.21 4.11 -5.18
CA CYS A 153 -0.90 3.94 -4.25
C CYS A 153 -1.58 2.61 -4.56
N VAL A 154 -1.73 1.75 -3.55
CA VAL A 154 -2.35 0.43 -3.70
C VAL A 154 -3.52 0.32 -2.74
N LEU A 155 -4.69 -0.07 -3.27
CA LEU A 155 -5.88 -0.38 -2.48
C LEU A 155 -6.16 -1.89 -2.51
N LYS A 156 -6.58 -2.42 -1.37
CA LYS A 156 -7.04 -3.82 -1.20
C LYS A 156 -8.19 -3.87 -0.22
N GLN A 157 -9.15 -4.78 -0.42
CA GLN A 157 -10.09 -5.14 0.64
C GLN A 157 -9.50 -6.29 1.46
N PHE A 158 -9.53 -6.13 2.77
CA PHE A 158 -9.24 -7.20 3.71
C PHE A 158 -10.54 -7.83 4.17
N SER A 159 -10.55 -9.16 4.15
CA SER A 159 -11.69 -9.97 4.55
C SER A 159 -11.94 -9.84 6.07
N PRO A 160 -13.12 -10.28 6.55
CA PRO A 160 -13.42 -10.31 7.98
C PRO A 160 -12.73 -11.47 8.71
N ILE A 161 -11.87 -12.25 8.06
CA ILE A 161 -11.16 -13.36 8.70
C ILE A 161 -10.15 -12.76 9.69
N GLU A 162 -10.34 -13.05 10.97
CA GLU A 162 -9.43 -12.61 12.02
C GLU A 162 -8.18 -13.48 12.06
N SER A 163 -7.03 -12.81 12.17
CA SER A 163 -5.75 -13.46 12.37
C SER A 163 -5.55 -13.75 13.87
N PRO A 164 -5.03 -14.94 14.24
CA PRO A 164 -4.79 -15.27 15.65
C PRO A 164 -3.60 -14.51 16.28
N GLY A 165 -2.86 -13.73 15.49
CA GLY A 165 -1.70 -12.97 16.00
C GLY A 165 -2.12 -11.76 16.83
N LEU A 166 -1.57 -11.62 18.04
CA LEU A 166 -1.89 -10.52 18.97
C LEU A 166 -1.68 -9.12 18.37
N LEU A 167 -0.68 -8.98 17.50
CA LEU A 167 -0.35 -7.70 16.84
C LEU A 167 -0.65 -7.74 15.34
N SER A 168 -1.63 -8.55 14.93
CA SER A 168 -1.95 -8.68 13.51
C SER A 168 -2.45 -7.35 12.93
N PHE A 169 -1.82 -6.94 11.82
CA PHE A 169 -2.19 -5.72 11.11
C PHE A 169 -3.49 -5.85 10.32
N PRO A 170 -3.73 -6.94 9.54
CA PRO A 170 -4.97 -7.08 8.81
C PRO A 170 -6.19 -7.07 9.75
N MET A 171 -7.15 -6.23 9.38
CA MET A 171 -8.51 -6.18 9.94
C MET A 171 -9.48 -5.95 8.78
N ALA A 172 -10.76 -6.30 9.00
CA ALA A 172 -11.80 -6.11 7.99
C ALA A 172 -11.87 -4.64 7.52
N GLY A 173 -11.82 -4.41 6.22
CA GLY A 173 -11.93 -3.07 5.64
C GLY A 173 -11.00 -2.82 4.48
N THR A 174 -10.69 -1.54 4.22
CA THR A 174 -9.86 -1.13 3.07
C THR A 174 -8.45 -0.81 3.52
N SER A 175 -7.47 -1.54 2.97
CA SER A 175 -6.06 -1.20 3.11
C SER A 175 -5.63 -0.25 2.00
N ILE A 176 -4.84 0.76 2.37
CA ILE A 176 -4.18 1.70 1.47
C ILE A 176 -2.68 1.68 1.75
N ALA A 177 -1.86 1.46 0.72
CA ALA A 177 -0.41 1.57 0.79
C ALA A 177 0.08 2.68 -0.12
N LEU A 178 1.02 3.48 0.38
CA LEU A 178 1.52 4.69 -0.25
C LEU A 178 3.04 4.69 -0.21
N ASP A 179 3.67 4.98 -1.34
CA ASP A 179 5.09 5.36 -1.37
C ASP A 179 5.17 6.86 -1.69
N VAL A 180 5.70 7.65 -0.75
CA VAL A 180 5.78 9.11 -0.84
C VAL A 180 7.24 9.54 -0.78
N PRO A 181 7.80 10.20 -1.81
CA PRO A 181 9.17 10.71 -1.79
C PRO A 181 9.43 11.59 -0.56
N ASN A 182 10.64 11.50 -0.02
CA ASN A 182 11.04 12.29 1.15
C ASN A 182 11.32 13.75 0.77
N THR A 183 10.26 14.52 0.58
CA THR A 183 10.27 15.97 0.31
C THR A 183 9.89 16.77 1.56
N ASN A 184 10.14 18.08 1.52
CA ASN A 184 9.70 18.98 2.59
C ASN A 184 8.18 18.85 2.81
N GLY A 185 7.76 18.77 4.07
CA GLY A 185 6.36 18.58 4.47
C GLY A 185 5.79 17.16 4.30
N ALA A 186 6.53 16.22 3.69
CA ALA A 186 6.07 14.83 3.55
C ALA A 186 5.86 14.18 4.91
N ARG A 187 6.84 14.34 5.82
CA ARG A 187 6.79 13.81 7.18
C ARG A 187 5.58 14.32 7.96
N ASP A 188 5.34 15.64 7.96
CA ASP A 188 4.24 16.25 8.72
C ASP A 188 2.87 15.86 8.16
N THR A 189 2.76 15.76 6.83
CA THR A 189 1.54 15.28 6.17
C THR A 189 1.25 13.83 6.54
N LEU A 190 2.27 12.96 6.54
CA LEU A 190 2.13 11.57 6.93
C LEU A 190 1.80 11.40 8.43
N ARG A 191 2.36 12.24 9.31
CA ARG A 191 1.96 12.31 10.72
C ARG A 191 0.47 12.65 10.88
N ALA A 192 -0.02 13.64 10.14
CA ALA A 192 -1.44 14.00 10.15
C ALA A 192 -2.32 12.87 9.61
N ILE A 193 -1.88 12.17 8.56
CA ILE A 193 -2.57 10.98 8.04
C ILE A 193 -2.63 9.86 9.09
N ILE A 194 -1.55 9.59 9.82
CA ILE A 194 -1.55 8.58 10.90
C ILE A 194 -2.59 8.95 11.96
N ALA A 195 -2.63 10.21 12.39
CA ALA A 195 -3.61 10.67 13.37
C ALA A 195 -5.05 10.47 12.90
N ASP A 196 -5.35 10.78 11.63
CA ASP A 196 -6.68 10.54 11.04
C ASP A 196 -7.04 9.05 10.98
N VAL A 197 -6.10 8.20 10.59
CA VAL A 197 -6.30 6.74 10.56
C VAL A 197 -6.65 6.24 11.95
N VAL A 198 -5.91 6.67 12.97
CA VAL A 198 -6.15 6.30 14.38
C VAL A 198 -7.52 6.81 14.85
N ALA A 199 -7.88 8.05 14.50
CA ALA A 199 -9.18 8.64 14.85
C ALA A 199 -10.35 7.91 14.19
N ALA A 200 -10.17 7.41 12.97
CA ALA A 200 -11.15 6.61 12.24
C ALA A 200 -11.23 5.14 12.72
N GLY A 201 -10.46 4.75 13.74
CA GLY A 201 -10.40 3.36 14.23
C GLY A 201 -9.64 2.41 13.31
N GLY A 202 -8.84 2.95 12.39
CA GLY A 202 -7.94 2.19 11.54
C GLY A 202 -6.61 1.86 12.22
N ARG A 203 -5.73 1.20 11.46
CA ARG A 203 -4.38 0.82 11.92
C ARG A 203 -3.32 1.14 10.89
N ILE A 204 -2.11 1.46 11.35
CA ILE A 204 -0.89 1.56 10.56
C ILE A 204 -0.12 0.23 10.67
N TYR A 205 0.47 -0.24 9.57
CA TYR A 205 1.24 -1.48 9.57
C TYR A 205 2.62 -1.28 10.24
N PRO A 206 2.95 -1.97 11.36
CA PRO A 206 4.21 -1.77 12.06
C PRO A 206 5.44 -2.03 11.20
N ALA A 207 5.37 -3.00 10.28
CA ALA A 207 6.46 -3.31 9.36
C ALA A 207 6.77 -2.18 8.36
N LYS A 208 5.87 -1.20 8.22
CA LYS A 208 5.98 -0.04 7.33
C LYS A 208 5.95 1.27 8.10
N ASP A 209 6.04 1.24 9.43
CA ASP A 209 6.01 2.45 10.23
C ASP A 209 7.38 3.08 10.40
N VAL A 210 7.39 4.41 10.35
CA VAL A 210 8.54 5.24 10.71
C VAL A 210 8.14 6.47 11.54
N LEU A 211 6.86 6.66 11.83
CA LEU A 211 6.33 7.94 12.33
C LEU A 211 5.33 7.83 13.47
N MET A 212 4.74 6.66 13.75
CA MET A 212 3.73 6.53 14.79
C MET A 212 4.32 6.77 16.19
N THR A 213 3.52 7.41 17.03
CA THR A 213 3.85 7.61 18.45
C THR A 213 3.49 6.36 19.26
N PRO A 214 4.06 6.20 20.47
CA PRO A 214 3.66 5.12 21.37
C PRO A 214 2.15 5.08 21.62
N ALA A 215 1.53 6.24 21.92
CA ALA A 215 0.10 6.33 22.19
C ALA A 215 -0.77 5.88 21.00
N GLU A 216 -0.38 6.26 19.77
CA GLU A 216 -1.09 5.81 18.57
C GLU A 216 -0.94 4.30 18.36
N PHE A 217 0.28 3.76 18.50
CA PHE A 217 0.51 2.32 18.39
C PHE A 217 -0.34 1.54 19.39
N GLN A 218 -0.30 1.93 20.67
CA GLN A 218 -1.02 1.25 21.74
C GLN A 218 -2.54 1.33 21.55
N ARG A 219 -3.04 2.45 21.01
CA ARG A 219 -4.46 2.60 20.64
C ARG A 219 -4.86 1.70 19.47
N MET A 220 -4.00 1.56 18.47
CA MET A 220 -4.25 0.69 17.30
C MET A 220 -4.14 -0.80 17.66
N TYR A 221 -3.25 -1.16 18.59
CA TYR A 221 -2.89 -2.54 18.93
C TYR A 221 -3.01 -2.79 20.43
N PRO A 222 -4.22 -2.76 21.03
CA PRO A 222 -4.41 -2.85 22.48
C PRO A 222 -3.88 -4.16 23.10
N GLN A 223 -3.75 -5.23 22.31
CA GLN A 223 -3.19 -6.50 22.76
C GLN A 223 -1.66 -6.47 22.96
N TRP A 224 -1.00 -5.32 22.75
CA TRP A 224 0.43 -5.15 23.05
C TRP A 224 0.77 -5.46 24.52
N GLU A 225 -0.14 -5.18 25.46
CA GLU A 225 0.06 -5.48 26.88
C GLU A 225 0.09 -6.99 27.16
N VAL A 226 -0.73 -7.75 26.42
CA VAL A 226 -0.74 -9.22 26.50
C VAL A 226 0.60 -9.75 25.98
N LEU A 227 1.08 -9.23 24.84
CA LEU A 227 2.40 -9.61 24.33
C LEU A 227 3.50 -9.25 25.34
N GLU A 228 3.49 -8.05 25.92
CA GLU A 228 4.51 -7.61 26.88
C GLU A 228 4.55 -8.50 28.13
N ARG A 229 3.39 -9.02 28.58
CA ARG A 229 3.31 -9.96 29.70
C ARG A 229 4.03 -11.28 29.41
N TRP A 230 3.98 -11.77 28.17
CA TRP A 230 4.51 -13.08 27.78
C TRP A 230 5.88 -13.03 27.08
N ARG A 231 6.30 -11.85 26.61
CA ARG A 231 7.56 -11.64 25.91
C ARG A 231 8.74 -11.81 26.87
N ASP A 232 9.80 -12.50 26.43
CA ASP A 232 11.10 -12.42 27.09
C ASP A 232 11.63 -10.99 26.98
N ARG A 233 11.90 -10.34 28.11
CA ARG A 233 12.40 -8.95 28.15
C ARG A 233 13.68 -8.75 27.35
N ARG A 234 14.49 -9.80 27.17
CA ARG A 234 15.70 -9.79 26.34
C ARG A 234 15.40 -9.67 24.84
N CYS A 235 14.23 -10.10 24.39
CA CYS A 235 13.77 -9.94 23.01
C CYS A 235 13.20 -8.53 22.79
N CYS A 236 14.08 -7.53 22.76
CA CYS A 236 13.70 -6.13 22.58
C CYS A 236 14.28 -5.58 21.26
N SER A 237 13.47 -4.82 20.52
CA SER A 237 13.92 -4.09 19.34
C SER A 237 13.72 -2.59 19.56
N GLN A 238 14.47 -1.76 18.82
CA GLN A 238 14.28 -0.30 18.83
C GLN A 238 12.83 0.10 18.48
N PHE A 239 12.18 -0.68 17.62
CA PHE A 239 10.76 -0.51 17.34
C PHE A 239 9.93 -0.68 18.61
N TRP A 240 10.11 -1.79 19.32
CA TRP A 240 9.35 -2.10 20.54
C TRP A 240 9.56 -1.00 21.59
N GLU A 241 10.81 -0.63 21.88
CA GLU A 241 11.14 0.43 22.84
C GLU A 241 10.45 1.76 22.51
N ARG A 242 10.48 2.18 21.24
CA ARG A 242 9.82 3.42 20.80
C ARG A 242 8.33 3.38 21.02
N VAL A 243 7.67 2.25 20.76
CA VAL A 243 6.20 2.17 20.78
C VAL A 243 5.60 1.74 22.13
N THR A 244 6.41 1.20 23.04
CA THR A 244 5.94 0.78 24.39
C THR A 244 6.52 1.59 25.53
N CYS A 245 7.76 2.08 25.43
CA CYS A 245 8.47 2.70 26.54
C CYS A 245 8.54 4.23 26.46
N GLY A 246 8.14 4.84 25.33
CA GLY A 246 8.08 6.30 25.21
C GLY A 246 9.44 7.00 25.08
N ILE A 247 10.50 6.28 24.71
CA ILE A 247 11.82 6.88 24.50
C ILE A 247 11.78 7.69 23.18
N GLN A 248 11.87 9.02 23.29
CA GLN A 248 12.06 9.95 22.18
C GLN A 248 13.54 10.20 21.92
#